data_AF-A0A933T8U4-F1
#
_entry.id   AF-A0A933T8U4-F1
#
_cell.length_a   1.000
_cell.length_b   1.000
_cell.length_c   1.000
_cell.angle_alpha   90.00
_cell.angle_beta   90.00
_cell.angle_gamma   90.00
#
_symmetry.space_group_name_H-M   'P 1'
#
loop_
_entity.id
_entity.type
_entity.pdbx_description
1 polymer ?
#
loop_
_entity_poly.entity_id
_entity_poly.type
_entity_poly.pdbx_seq_one_letter_code
_entity_poly.pdbx_strand_id
1 'polypeptide(L)'
;MLDDAAREYLTAIKLNPTYTDAYINLGAVYINQGRFDDAAEVLKKAIAIKADDIEAHYNLGGIYETQGLLDNAIEEYKIISRQRPKFAEEHNNIGVELFRKGRLKEAERKYRVAIGLKPDMDQAHYNLGLALKKMGRLDEALKEFKETIRLKPDLERAYYNLGLIYKEKGLSKKAIESFQAALSLKSDYHDARKELEVLK
;
A
#
# COMPACT_ATOMS: atom_id res chain seq x y z
N MET A 1 -13.91 26.32 -1.56
CA MET A 1 -12.68 25.84 -2.20
C MET A 1 -12.86 24.49 -2.88
N LEU A 2 -13.07 23.35 -2.17
CA LEU A 2 -13.32 22.06 -2.85
C LEU A 2 -14.64 22.04 -3.64
N ASP A 3 -15.68 22.68 -3.11
CA ASP A 3 -16.99 22.78 -3.78
C ASP A 3 -16.96 23.69 -5.02
N ASP A 4 -15.99 24.60 -5.11
CA ASP A 4 -15.84 25.50 -6.27
C ASP A 4 -15.14 24.76 -7.42
N ALA A 5 -14.10 23.97 -7.11
CA ALA A 5 -13.42 23.11 -8.08
C ALA A 5 -14.36 22.07 -8.70
N ALA A 6 -15.23 21.44 -7.91
CA ALA A 6 -16.22 20.50 -8.42
C ALA A 6 -17.18 21.16 -9.44
N ARG A 7 -17.63 22.39 -9.19
CA ARG A 7 -18.50 23.14 -10.11
C ARG A 7 -17.81 23.48 -11.42
N GLU A 8 -16.53 23.84 -11.38
CA GLU A 8 -15.74 24.12 -12.58
C GLU A 8 -15.60 22.88 -13.46
N TYR A 9 -15.27 21.72 -12.88
CA TYR A 9 -15.18 20.47 -13.64
C TYR A 9 -16.54 20.02 -14.19
N LEU A 10 -17.63 20.17 -13.43
CA LEU A 10 -18.99 19.91 -13.94
C LEU A 10 -19.36 20.82 -15.11
N THR A 11 -18.94 22.08 -15.07
CA THR A 11 -19.14 23.03 -16.19
C THR A 11 -18.32 22.61 -17.41
N ALA A 12 -17.06 22.22 -17.20
CA ALA A 12 -16.19 21.73 -18.27
C ALA A 12 -16.77 20.47 -18.94
N ILE A 13 -17.29 19.52 -18.15
CA ILE A 13 -17.98 18.32 -18.63
C ILE A 13 -19.25 18.68 -19.41
N LYS A 14 -20.03 19.66 -18.95
CA LYS A 14 -21.23 20.12 -19.66
C LYS A 14 -20.90 20.71 -21.03
N LEU A 15 -19.80 21.47 -21.13
CA LEU A 15 -19.33 22.07 -22.38
C LEU A 15 -18.66 21.03 -23.31
N ASN A 16 -17.96 20.06 -22.74
CA ASN A 16 -17.33 18.97 -23.47
C ASN A 16 -17.51 17.63 -22.71
N PRO A 17 -18.55 16.84 -23.05
CA PRO A 17 -18.84 15.55 -22.40
C PRO A 17 -17.78 14.46 -22.60
N THR A 18 -16.78 14.71 -23.45
CA THR A 18 -15.66 13.78 -23.71
C THR A 18 -14.35 14.25 -23.07
N TYR A 19 -14.40 15.29 -22.21
CA TYR A 19 -13.20 15.81 -21.57
C TYR A 19 -12.76 14.92 -20.39
N THR A 20 -11.95 13.90 -20.68
CA THR A 20 -11.48 12.89 -19.72
C THR A 20 -10.87 13.51 -18.46
N ASP A 21 -9.98 14.50 -18.59
CA ASP A 21 -9.29 15.09 -17.44
C ASP A 21 -10.25 15.78 -16.46
N ALA A 22 -11.35 16.35 -16.95
CA ALA A 22 -12.37 16.95 -16.07
C ALA A 22 -13.09 15.89 -15.23
N TYR A 23 -13.34 14.70 -15.79
CA TYR A 23 -13.90 13.58 -15.02
C TYR A 23 -12.91 13.03 -13.99
N ILE A 24 -11.62 12.90 -14.35
CA ILE A 24 -10.56 12.43 -13.44
C ILE A 24 -10.40 13.40 -12.27
N ASN A 25 -10.26 14.69 -12.56
CA ASN A 25 -10.10 15.71 -11.54
C ASN A 25 -11.34 15.87 -10.66
N LEU A 26 -12.55 15.74 -11.21
CA LEU A 26 -13.77 15.69 -10.42
C LEU A 26 -13.79 14.47 -9.49
N GLY A 27 -13.33 13.31 -9.99
CA GLY A 27 -13.15 12.10 -9.17
C GLY A 27 -12.20 12.33 -8.00
N ALA A 28 -11.05 12.98 -8.24
CA ALA A 28 -10.10 13.33 -7.19
C ALA A 28 -10.69 14.29 -6.15
N VAL A 29 -11.50 15.26 -6.56
CA VAL A 29 -12.24 16.14 -5.64
C VAL A 29 -13.20 15.33 -4.77
N TYR A 30 -13.97 14.41 -5.36
CA TYR A 30 -14.87 13.55 -4.60
C TYR A 30 -14.15 12.59 -3.64
N ILE A 31 -12.99 12.04 -4.03
CA ILE A 31 -12.13 11.25 -3.13
C ILE A 31 -11.74 12.09 -1.90
N ASN A 32 -11.30 13.34 -2.11
CA ASN A 32 -10.92 14.24 -1.02
C ASN A 32 -12.11 14.62 -0.11
N GLN A 33 -13.34 14.53 -0.62
CA GLN A 33 -14.57 14.73 0.15
C GLN A 33 -15.09 13.45 0.82
N GLY A 34 -14.43 12.30 0.61
CA GLY A 34 -14.91 10.99 1.09
C GLY A 34 -16.13 10.45 0.33
N ARG A 35 -16.49 11.08 -0.80
CA ARG A 35 -17.62 10.69 -1.65
C ARG A 35 -17.19 9.62 -2.65
N PHE A 36 -16.83 8.46 -2.13
CA PHE A 36 -16.20 7.39 -2.92
C PHE A 36 -17.08 6.85 -4.05
N ASP A 37 -18.40 6.74 -3.84
CA ASP A 37 -19.30 6.25 -4.88
C ASP A 37 -19.45 7.23 -6.05
N ASP A 38 -19.58 8.53 -5.74
CA ASP A 38 -19.60 9.59 -6.75
C ASP A 38 -18.29 9.65 -7.53
N ALA A 39 -17.15 9.50 -6.82
CA ALA A 39 -15.83 9.45 -7.43
C ALA A 39 -15.71 8.27 -8.40
N ALA A 40 -16.15 7.07 -7.97
CA ALA A 40 -16.11 5.88 -8.80
C ALA A 40 -16.99 6.03 -10.06
N GLU A 41 -18.14 6.69 -9.97
CA GLU A 41 -19.01 6.92 -11.13
C GLU A 41 -18.34 7.81 -12.18
N VAL A 42 -17.74 8.94 -11.77
CA VAL A 42 -17.08 9.86 -12.71
C VAL A 42 -15.80 9.27 -13.28
N LEU A 43 -15.04 8.50 -12.51
CA LEU A 43 -13.84 7.80 -13.01
C LEU A 43 -14.19 6.70 -14.02
N LYS A 44 -15.30 5.97 -13.81
CA LYS A 44 -15.80 5.01 -14.82
C LYS A 44 -16.21 5.71 -16.11
N LYS A 45 -16.75 6.93 -16.06
CA LYS A 45 -17.02 7.75 -17.26
C LYS A 45 -15.72 8.16 -17.95
N ALA A 46 -14.68 8.55 -17.21
CA ALA A 46 -13.36 8.83 -17.78
C ALA A 46 -12.80 7.60 -18.53
N ILE A 47 -12.86 6.41 -17.91
CA ILE A 47 -12.43 5.14 -18.51
C ILE A 47 -13.28 4.77 -19.73
N ALA A 48 -14.59 5.03 -19.72
CA ALA A 48 -15.45 4.79 -20.87
C ALA A 48 -15.07 5.65 -22.09
N ILE A 49 -14.53 6.85 -21.86
CA ILE A 49 -14.02 7.74 -22.93
C ILE A 49 -12.61 7.32 -23.36
N LYS A 50 -11.73 7.04 -22.40
CA LYS A 50 -10.33 6.65 -22.61
C LYS A 50 -10.00 5.42 -21.76
N ALA A 51 -10.15 4.25 -22.38
CA ALA A 51 -10.10 2.95 -21.70
C ALA A 51 -8.73 2.55 -21.15
N ASP A 52 -7.66 3.24 -21.54
CA ASP A 52 -6.30 2.99 -21.09
C ASP A 52 -5.77 4.06 -20.12
N ASP A 53 -6.62 4.99 -19.66
CA ASP A 53 -6.16 6.09 -18.81
C ASP A 53 -5.68 5.63 -17.42
N ILE A 54 -4.37 5.71 -17.22
CA ILE A 54 -3.69 5.19 -16.03
C ILE A 54 -4.13 5.89 -14.75
N GLU A 55 -4.34 7.21 -14.79
CA GLU A 55 -4.73 7.97 -13.60
C GLU A 55 -6.15 7.62 -13.18
N ALA A 56 -7.06 7.46 -14.14
CA ALA A 56 -8.42 7.02 -13.86
C ALA A 56 -8.45 5.62 -13.21
N HIS A 57 -7.69 4.66 -13.76
CA HIS A 57 -7.55 3.32 -13.19
C HIS A 57 -6.90 3.33 -11.80
N TYR A 58 -5.87 4.15 -11.58
CA TYR A 58 -5.19 4.25 -10.29
C TYR A 58 -6.14 4.79 -9.21
N ASN A 59 -6.84 5.89 -9.50
CA ASN A 59 -7.79 6.49 -8.58
C ASN A 59 -8.97 5.55 -8.29
N LEU A 60 -9.47 4.84 -9.30
CA LEU A 60 -10.55 3.86 -9.12
C LEU A 60 -10.09 2.65 -8.29
N GLY A 61 -8.86 2.16 -8.51
CA GLY A 61 -8.24 1.11 -7.71
C GLY A 61 -8.11 1.49 -6.23
N GLY A 62 -7.68 2.72 -5.94
CA GLY A 62 -7.58 3.25 -4.58
C GLY A 62 -8.93 3.41 -3.87
N ILE A 63 -9.99 3.76 -4.62
CA ILE A 63 -11.36 3.75 -4.10
C ILE A 63 -11.79 2.34 -3.72
N TYR A 64 -11.61 1.37 -4.62
CA TYR A 64 -11.95 -0.02 -4.34
C TYR A 64 -11.18 -0.59 -3.16
N GLU A 65 -9.90 -0.23 -3.01
CA GLU A 65 -9.10 -0.58 -1.84
C GLU A 65 -9.73 -0.03 -0.55
N THR A 66 -10.10 1.25 -0.55
CA THR A 66 -10.70 1.93 0.61
C THR A 66 -12.05 1.31 1.00
N GLN A 67 -12.83 0.86 0.00
CA GLN A 67 -14.11 0.17 0.19
C GLN A 67 -13.96 -1.33 0.52
N GLY A 68 -12.74 -1.88 0.51
CA GLY A 68 -12.49 -3.30 0.73
C GLY A 68 -12.90 -4.20 -0.44
N LEU A 69 -13.16 -3.63 -1.62
CA LEU A 69 -13.48 -4.34 -2.86
C LEU A 69 -12.18 -4.83 -3.54
N LEU A 70 -11.47 -5.74 -2.84
CA LEU A 70 -10.09 -6.11 -3.16
C LEU A 70 -9.92 -6.70 -4.57
N ASP A 71 -10.91 -7.46 -5.08
CA ASP A 71 -10.85 -8.02 -6.43
C ASP A 71 -10.93 -6.95 -7.51
N ASN A 72 -11.81 -5.95 -7.32
CA ASN A 72 -11.91 -4.82 -8.22
C ASN A 72 -10.60 -4.02 -8.22
N ALA A 73 -10.03 -3.71 -7.04
CA ALA A 73 -8.75 -3.02 -6.93
C ALA A 73 -7.63 -3.76 -7.68
N ILE A 74 -7.55 -5.09 -7.54
CA ILE A 74 -6.55 -5.91 -8.23
C ILE A 74 -6.70 -5.83 -9.76
N GLU A 75 -7.93 -5.84 -10.29
CA GLU A 75 -8.14 -5.72 -11.74
C GLU A 75 -7.73 -4.35 -12.28
N GLU A 76 -8.04 -3.26 -11.57
CA GLU A 76 -7.59 -1.91 -11.95
C GLU A 76 -6.06 -1.81 -11.97
N TYR A 77 -5.37 -2.26 -10.92
CA TYR A 77 -3.90 -2.24 -10.87
C TYR A 77 -3.24 -3.19 -11.89
N LYS A 78 -3.90 -4.29 -12.28
CA LYS A 78 -3.41 -5.17 -13.37
C LYS A 78 -3.43 -4.46 -14.71
N ILE A 79 -4.41 -3.60 -14.98
CA ILE A 79 -4.45 -2.81 -16.21
C ILE A 79 -3.23 -1.90 -16.26
N ILE A 80 -2.94 -1.18 -15.17
CA ILE A 80 -1.77 -0.29 -15.08
C ILE A 80 -0.47 -1.08 -15.21
N SER A 81 -0.33 -2.21 -14.51
CA SER A 81 0.86 -3.07 -14.57
C SER A 81 1.13 -3.61 -15.99
N ARG A 82 0.09 -3.86 -16.80
CA ARG A 82 0.27 -4.26 -18.22
C ARG A 82 0.81 -3.12 -19.08
N GLN A 83 0.37 -1.89 -18.82
CA GLN A 83 0.82 -0.71 -19.56
C GLN A 83 2.21 -0.23 -19.10
N ARG A 84 2.50 -0.36 -17.81
CA ARG A 84 3.76 0.05 -17.18
C ARG A 84 4.39 -1.13 -16.43
N PRO A 85 4.86 -2.18 -17.13
CA PRO A 85 5.40 -3.40 -16.50
C PRO A 85 6.69 -3.17 -15.70
N LYS A 86 7.30 -1.99 -15.83
CA LYS A 86 8.50 -1.59 -15.08
C LYS A 86 8.21 -0.70 -13.86
N PHE A 87 6.94 -0.44 -13.55
CA PHE A 87 6.55 0.38 -12.41
C PHE A 87 6.40 -0.50 -11.17
N ALA A 88 7.32 -0.36 -10.22
CA ALA A 88 7.40 -1.22 -9.03
C ALA A 88 6.18 -1.05 -8.11
N GLU A 89 5.65 0.17 -8.06
CA GLU A 89 4.53 0.59 -7.23
C GLU A 89 3.27 -0.25 -7.49
N GLU A 90 2.94 -0.55 -8.76
CA GLU A 90 1.77 -1.38 -9.08
C GLU A 90 1.93 -2.82 -8.63
N HIS A 91 3.14 -3.36 -8.75
CA HIS A 91 3.43 -4.70 -8.26
C HIS A 91 3.31 -4.75 -6.74
N ASN A 92 3.76 -3.73 -6.03
CA ASN A 92 3.57 -3.62 -4.59
C ASN A 92 2.07 -3.54 -4.23
N ASN A 93 1.29 -2.69 -4.89
CA ASN A 93 -0.14 -2.51 -4.61
C ASN A 93 -0.94 -3.79 -4.84
N ILE A 94 -0.72 -4.50 -5.96
CA ILE A 94 -1.32 -5.83 -6.19
C ILE A 94 -0.91 -6.81 -5.08
N GLY A 95 0.34 -6.75 -4.63
CA GLY A 95 0.82 -7.57 -3.52
C GLY A 95 0.08 -7.31 -2.20
N VAL A 96 -0.17 -6.04 -1.87
CA VAL A 96 -0.91 -5.61 -0.67
C VAL A 96 -2.32 -6.20 -0.68
N GLU A 97 -3.02 -6.10 -1.80
CA GLU A 97 -4.38 -6.61 -1.93
C GLU A 97 -4.42 -8.14 -1.86
N LEU A 98 -3.45 -8.83 -2.49
CA LEU A 98 -3.31 -10.29 -2.36
C LEU A 98 -3.02 -10.71 -0.91
N PHE A 99 -2.22 -9.94 -0.17
CA PHE A 99 -1.93 -10.20 1.24
C PHE A 99 -3.18 -10.05 2.11
N ARG A 100 -3.99 -9.01 1.89
CA ARG A 100 -5.28 -8.80 2.56
C ARG A 100 -6.26 -9.95 2.30
N LYS A 101 -6.26 -10.50 1.09
CA LYS A 101 -7.02 -11.71 0.73
C LYS A 101 -6.45 -13.02 1.31
N GLY A 102 -5.31 -12.98 2.00
CA GLY A 102 -4.63 -14.18 2.50
C GLY A 102 -3.88 -15.01 1.44
N ARG A 103 -3.76 -14.51 0.20
CA ARG A 103 -3.03 -15.17 -0.91
C ARG A 103 -1.52 -14.92 -0.79
N LEU A 104 -0.93 -15.35 0.32
CA LEU A 104 0.43 -14.96 0.74
C LEU A 104 1.53 -15.29 -0.28
N LYS A 105 1.47 -16.47 -0.91
CA LYS A 105 2.45 -16.87 -1.94
C LYS A 105 2.39 -15.98 -3.18
N GLU A 106 1.23 -15.42 -3.48
CA GLU A 106 1.03 -14.57 -4.65
C GLU A 106 1.46 -13.14 -4.36
N ALA A 107 1.14 -12.66 -3.14
CA ALA A 107 1.67 -11.42 -2.62
C ALA A 107 3.21 -11.41 -2.63
N GLU A 108 3.85 -12.48 -2.12
CA GLU A 108 5.32 -12.62 -2.17
C GLU A 108 5.86 -12.47 -3.60
N ARG A 109 5.28 -13.16 -4.58
CA ARG A 109 5.75 -13.05 -5.97
C ARG A 109 5.68 -11.61 -6.47
N LYS A 110 4.61 -10.90 -6.13
CA LYS A 110 4.42 -9.50 -6.53
C LYS A 110 5.40 -8.56 -5.84
N TYR A 111 5.62 -8.70 -4.54
CA TYR A 111 6.64 -7.91 -3.84
C TYR A 111 8.05 -8.16 -4.37
N ARG A 112 8.41 -9.42 -4.68
CA ARG A 112 9.71 -9.74 -5.28
C ARG A 112 9.90 -9.11 -6.66
N VAL A 113 8.85 -9.02 -7.47
CA VAL A 113 8.90 -8.28 -8.75
C VAL A 113 9.11 -6.78 -8.48
N ALA A 114 8.38 -6.18 -7.52
CA ALA A 114 8.57 -4.78 -7.16
C ALA A 114 10.02 -4.49 -6.71
N ILE A 115 10.58 -5.31 -5.83
CA ILE A 115 11.97 -5.21 -5.37
C ILE A 115 12.97 -5.41 -6.53
N GLY A 116 12.69 -6.34 -7.45
CA GLY A 116 13.54 -6.54 -8.64
C GLY A 116 13.56 -5.33 -9.59
N LEU A 117 12.46 -4.58 -9.65
CA LEU A 117 12.35 -3.34 -10.44
C LEU A 117 12.93 -2.13 -9.70
N LYS A 118 12.72 -2.04 -8.39
CA LYS A 118 13.13 -0.94 -7.53
C LYS A 118 13.67 -1.49 -6.19
N PRO A 119 14.97 -1.81 -6.13
CA PRO A 119 15.58 -2.44 -4.95
C PRO A 119 15.61 -1.56 -3.68
N ASP A 120 15.38 -0.26 -3.81
CA ASP A 120 15.35 0.71 -2.71
C ASP A 120 13.92 1.03 -2.22
N MET A 121 12.92 0.26 -2.64
CA MET A 121 11.53 0.44 -2.23
C MET A 121 11.27 -0.17 -0.84
N ASP A 122 11.44 0.63 0.22
CA ASP A 122 11.27 0.21 1.62
C ASP A 122 9.92 -0.48 1.88
N GLN A 123 8.85 0.03 1.28
CA GLN A 123 7.50 -0.52 1.41
C GLN A 123 7.40 -1.96 0.91
N ALA A 124 8.05 -2.28 -0.22
CA ALA A 124 8.02 -3.62 -0.80
C ALA A 124 8.80 -4.61 0.06
N HIS A 125 9.96 -4.20 0.61
CA HIS A 125 10.71 -4.99 1.59
C HIS A 125 9.89 -5.23 2.87
N TYR A 126 9.26 -4.19 3.43
CA TYR A 126 8.43 -4.31 4.62
C TYR A 126 7.26 -5.28 4.40
N ASN A 127 6.56 -5.12 3.29
CA ASN A 127 5.41 -5.95 2.93
C ASN A 127 5.80 -7.41 2.64
N LEU A 128 6.95 -7.64 2.00
CA LEU A 128 7.51 -8.97 1.82
C LEU A 128 7.87 -9.60 3.18
N GLY A 129 8.48 -8.84 4.09
CA GLY A 129 8.77 -9.27 5.46
C GLY A 129 7.53 -9.72 6.23
N LEU A 130 6.43 -8.96 6.13
CA LEU A 130 5.14 -9.33 6.72
C LEU A 130 4.58 -10.62 6.12
N ALA A 131 4.62 -10.77 4.79
CA ALA A 131 4.16 -11.98 4.10
C ALA A 131 4.97 -13.21 4.54
N LEU A 132 6.30 -13.11 4.55
CA LEU A 132 7.20 -14.19 4.95
C LEU A 132 7.00 -14.59 6.41
N LYS A 133 6.86 -13.62 7.32
CA LYS A 133 6.56 -13.86 8.74
C LYS A 133 5.25 -14.62 8.90
N LYS A 134 4.18 -14.20 8.20
CA LYS A 134 2.87 -14.88 8.25
C LYS A 134 2.91 -16.29 7.65
N MET A 135 3.88 -16.59 6.78
CA MET A 135 4.17 -17.93 6.26
C MET A 135 5.14 -18.74 7.16
N GLY A 136 5.58 -18.22 8.30
CA GLY A 136 6.55 -18.89 9.19
C GLY A 136 8.00 -18.86 8.70
N ARG A 137 8.31 -18.13 7.62
CA ARG A 137 9.66 -18.01 7.03
C ARG A 137 10.44 -16.90 7.74
N LEU A 138 10.69 -17.10 9.03
CA LEU A 138 11.18 -16.07 9.95
C LEU A 138 12.56 -15.51 9.57
N ASP A 139 13.48 -16.34 9.07
CA ASP A 139 14.83 -15.90 8.68
C ASP A 139 14.81 -14.97 7.47
N GLU A 140 13.97 -15.28 6.49
CA GLU A 140 13.79 -14.43 5.32
C GLU A 140 13.06 -13.14 5.73
N ALA A 141 12.02 -13.23 6.56
CA ALA A 141 11.35 -12.04 7.08
C ALA A 141 12.32 -11.12 7.84
N LEU A 142 13.23 -11.68 8.65
CA LEU A 142 14.26 -10.93 9.37
C LEU A 142 15.18 -10.17 8.40
N LYS A 143 15.56 -10.79 7.27
CA LYS A 143 16.37 -10.14 6.23
C LYS A 143 15.64 -8.94 5.63
N GLU A 144 14.38 -9.11 5.27
CA GLU A 144 13.59 -8.05 4.63
C GLU A 144 13.28 -6.89 5.59
N PHE A 145 13.02 -7.16 6.88
CA PHE A 145 12.85 -6.08 7.87
C PHE A 145 14.15 -5.33 8.16
N LYS A 146 15.31 -6.00 8.15
CA LYS A 146 16.61 -5.31 8.25
C LYS A 146 16.86 -4.41 7.04
N GLU A 147 16.50 -4.87 5.84
CA GLU A 147 16.62 -4.06 4.63
C GLU A 147 15.65 -2.86 4.66
N THR A 148 14.42 -3.06 5.14
CA THR A 148 13.48 -1.98 5.40
C THR A 148 14.07 -0.92 6.32
N ILE A 149 14.70 -1.33 7.44
CA ILE A 149 15.34 -0.40 8.39
C ILE A 149 16.56 0.30 7.77
N ARG A 150 17.33 -0.39 6.92
CA ARG A 150 18.47 0.20 6.20
C ARG A 150 18.00 1.32 5.26
N LEU A 151 16.88 1.11 4.57
CA LEU A 151 16.29 2.07 3.64
C LEU A 151 15.51 3.18 4.37
N LYS A 152 14.82 2.82 5.45
CA LYS A 152 13.93 3.68 6.23
C LYS A 152 14.10 3.45 7.74
N PRO A 153 15.11 4.11 8.35
CA PRO A 153 15.48 3.88 9.75
C PRO A 153 14.49 4.46 10.77
N ASP A 154 13.51 5.26 10.35
CA ASP A 154 12.49 5.86 11.20
C ASP A 154 11.17 5.07 11.23
N LEU A 155 11.12 3.89 10.60
CA LEU A 155 9.94 3.02 10.60
C LEU A 155 9.89 2.12 11.85
N GLU A 156 9.27 2.62 12.91
CA GLU A 156 9.05 1.95 14.19
C GLU A 156 8.45 0.55 14.06
N ARG A 157 7.51 0.36 13.11
CA ARG A 157 6.85 -0.94 12.88
C ARG A 157 7.81 -2.02 12.35
N ALA A 158 8.89 -1.66 11.68
CA ALA A 158 9.90 -2.61 11.22
C ALA A 158 10.72 -3.15 12.41
N TYR A 159 11.11 -2.27 13.34
CA TYR A 159 11.78 -2.67 14.58
C TYR A 159 10.89 -3.55 15.47
N TYR A 160 9.62 -3.21 15.61
CA TYR A 160 8.65 -4.04 16.33
C TYR A 160 8.56 -5.45 15.74
N ASN A 161 8.49 -5.58 14.40
CA ASN A 161 8.44 -6.89 13.76
C ASN A 161 9.76 -7.68 13.89
N LEU A 162 10.92 -7.03 13.87
CA LEU A 162 12.19 -7.69 14.23
C LEU A 162 12.15 -8.22 15.67
N GLY A 163 11.65 -7.43 16.61
CA GLY A 163 11.52 -7.82 18.02
C GLY A 163 10.66 -9.07 18.20
N LEU A 164 9.51 -9.12 17.52
CA LEU A 164 8.63 -10.29 17.52
C LEU A 164 9.34 -11.54 16.97
N ILE A 165 10.06 -11.42 15.86
CA ILE A 165 10.81 -12.54 15.28
C ILE A 165 11.91 -13.00 16.23
N TYR A 166 12.68 -12.08 16.83
CA TYR A 166 13.73 -12.45 17.78
C TYR A 166 13.16 -13.11 19.03
N LYS A 167 12.01 -12.66 19.53
CA LYS A 167 11.30 -13.29 20.64
C LYS A 167 10.90 -14.72 20.29
N GLU A 168 10.29 -14.94 19.12
CA GLU A 168 9.89 -16.28 18.65
C GLU A 168 11.09 -17.23 18.50
N LYS A 169 12.26 -16.69 18.12
CA LYS A 169 13.52 -17.45 18.05
C LYS A 169 14.24 -17.61 19.40
N GLY A 170 13.68 -17.14 20.51
CA GLY A 170 14.29 -17.22 21.85
C GLY A 170 15.49 -16.29 22.05
N LEU A 171 15.68 -15.30 21.18
CA LEU A 171 16.79 -14.35 21.23
C LEU A 171 16.39 -13.09 22.04
N SER A 172 16.09 -13.28 23.32
CA SER A 172 15.48 -12.24 24.19
C SER A 172 16.23 -10.92 24.21
N LYS A 173 17.57 -10.93 24.25
CA LYS A 173 18.37 -9.69 24.23
C LYS A 173 18.11 -8.87 22.97
N LYS A 174 18.11 -9.50 21.79
CA LYS A 174 17.86 -8.83 20.51
C LYS A 174 16.41 -8.37 20.38
N ALA A 175 15.47 -9.14 20.96
CA ALA A 175 14.07 -8.75 21.00
C ALA A 175 13.88 -7.46 21.81
N ILE A 176 14.48 -7.39 23.01
CA ILE A 176 14.45 -6.19 23.87
C ILE A 176 15.05 -4.98 23.16
N GLU A 177 16.25 -5.12 22.57
CA GLU A 177 16.90 -4.05 21.79
C GLU A 177 15.99 -3.54 20.67
N SER A 178 15.32 -4.44 19.96
CA SER A 178 14.42 -4.08 18.85
C SER A 178 13.16 -3.35 19.31
N PHE A 179 12.53 -3.81 20.41
CA PHE A 179 11.36 -3.11 20.96
C PHE A 179 11.71 -1.76 21.57
N GLN A 180 12.88 -1.63 22.19
CA GLN A 180 13.40 -0.34 22.67
C GLN A 180 13.64 0.62 21.51
N ALA A 181 14.20 0.15 20.39
CA ALA A 181 14.36 0.96 19.19
C ALA A 181 13.00 1.44 18.66
N ALA A 182 11.99 0.57 18.58
CA ALA A 182 10.63 0.96 18.20
C ALA A 182 10.05 2.05 19.13
N LEU A 183 10.24 1.93 20.45
CA LEU A 183 9.78 2.91 21.43
C LEU A 183 10.56 4.24 21.40
N SER A 184 11.83 4.21 20.99
CA SER A 184 12.62 5.43 20.80
C SER A 184 12.12 6.28 19.62
N LEU A 185 11.59 5.62 18.58
CA LEU A 185 10.96 6.27 17.43
C LEU A 185 9.52 6.68 17.71
N LYS A 186 8.79 5.87 18.49
CA LYS A 186 7.40 6.11 18.85
C LYS A 186 7.14 5.74 20.32
N SER A 187 7.16 6.74 21.19
CA SER A 187 7.09 6.55 22.66
C SER A 187 5.76 5.97 23.16
N ASP A 188 4.67 6.18 22.41
CA ASP A 188 3.32 5.66 22.65
C ASP A 188 3.04 4.33 21.92
N TYR A 189 4.07 3.60 21.50
CA TYR A 189 3.90 2.29 20.86
C TYR A 189 3.54 1.20 21.89
N HIS A 190 2.25 1.15 22.27
CA HIS A 190 1.71 0.26 23.29
C HIS A 190 2.08 -1.23 23.08
N ASP A 191 2.02 -1.73 21.85
CA ASP A 191 2.36 -3.12 21.54
C ASP A 191 3.81 -3.45 21.89
N ALA A 192 4.76 -2.59 21.50
CA ALA A 192 6.18 -2.79 21.81
C ALA A 192 6.45 -2.74 23.32
N ARG A 193 5.75 -1.87 24.07
CA ARG A 193 5.86 -1.79 25.53
C ARG A 193 5.38 -3.08 26.21
N LYS A 194 4.23 -3.60 25.78
CA LYS A 194 3.68 -4.87 26.29
C LYS A 194 4.65 -6.03 26.06
N GLU A 195 5.24 -6.11 24.87
CA GLU A 195 6.20 -7.18 24.55
C GLU A 195 7.48 -7.10 25.41
N LEU A 196 7.94 -5.89 25.76
CA LEU A 196 9.07 -5.70 26.67
C LEU A 196 8.78 -6.14 28.11
N GLU A 197 7.57 -5.92 28.61
CA GLU A 197 7.18 -6.34 29.96
C GLU A 197 7.20 -7.87 30.11
N VAL A 198 6.85 -8.60 29.05
CA VAL A 198 6.86 -10.07 29.03
C VAL A 198 8.27 -10.66 28.97
N LEU A 199 9.27 -9.89 28.53
CA LEU A 199 10.66 -10.34 28.36
C LEU A 199 11.58 -10.00 29.55
N LYS A 200 11.05 -9.32 30.57
CA LYS A 200 11.74 -9.03 31.83
C LYS A 200 11.43 -10.11 32.87
#